data_AF-A0A1X7SPR2-F1
#
_entry.id   AF-A0A1X7SPR2-F1
#
_cell.length_a   1.000
_cell.length_b   1.000
_cell.length_c   1.000
_cell.angle_alpha   90.00
_cell.angle_beta   90.00
_cell.angle_gamma   90.00
#
_symmetry.space_group_name_H-M   'P 1'
#
loop_
_entity.id
_entity.type
_entity.pdbx_description
1 polymer ?
#
loop_
_entity_poly.entity_id
_entity_poly.type
_entity_poly.pdbx_seq_one_letter_code
_entity_poly.pdbx_strand_id
1 'polypeptide(L)'
;LLIMYIRYVHIKQYYQMSINKILFLNPLTFFIGILSVFGLLLVGAFQDDEISIVHMIGAAMVFGFGIVYMWLQTVISYKIYHASLTRHVSSVVIILRLFLSLMATIFFIMVMVTMYVAGHIRNQSSLDYDPAHWTSKDPGYPLHLTSTISEWCLGLAFLVFFLTFHTDFSRVSLIVSVSLRQEYMTLNENTPLRL
;
A
#
# COMPACT_ATOMS: atom_id res chain seq x y z
N LEU A 1 2.06 2.93 -5.96
CA LEU A 1 2.31 4.40 -5.95
C LEU A 1 1.33 5.20 -6.81
N LEU A 2 1.15 4.91 -8.10
CA LEU A 2 0.27 5.68 -9.00
C LEU A 2 -1.16 5.85 -8.46
N ILE A 3 -1.82 4.75 -8.04
CA ILE A 3 -3.17 4.78 -7.45
C ILE A 3 -3.23 5.71 -6.23
N MET A 4 -2.23 5.65 -5.35
CA MET A 4 -2.15 6.50 -4.15
C MET A 4 -1.95 7.98 -4.51
N TYR A 5 -1.17 8.26 -5.55
CA TYR A 5 -0.96 9.63 -6.05
C TYR A 5 -2.24 10.20 -6.67
N ILE A 6 -2.93 9.43 -7.51
CA ILE A 6 -4.23 9.81 -8.07
C ILE A 6 -5.22 10.06 -6.93
N ARG A 7 -5.25 9.18 -5.91
CA ARG A 7 -6.08 9.39 -4.72
C ARG A 7 -5.73 10.68 -3.98
N TYR A 8 -4.44 10.97 -3.79
CA TYR A 8 -3.97 12.19 -3.16
C TYR A 8 -4.43 13.45 -3.92
N VAL A 9 -4.25 13.47 -5.24
CA VAL A 9 -4.69 14.60 -6.09
C VAL A 9 -6.21 14.71 -6.11
N HIS A 10 -6.92 13.58 -6.18
CA HIS A 10 -8.38 13.55 -6.15
C HIS A 10 -8.93 14.15 -4.86
N ILE A 11 -8.40 13.74 -3.69
CA ILE A 11 -8.80 14.33 -2.42
C ILE A 11 -8.46 15.83 -2.38
N LYS A 12 -7.37 16.24 -3.06
CA LYS A 12 -6.96 17.65 -3.12
C LYS A 12 -8.00 18.57 -3.75
N GLN A 13 -8.78 18.07 -4.71
CA GLN A 13 -9.85 18.83 -5.37
C GLN A 13 -10.99 19.18 -4.40
N TYR A 14 -11.29 18.31 -3.43
CA TYR A 14 -12.33 18.59 -2.44
C TYR A 14 -11.93 19.70 -1.44
N TYR A 15 -10.63 19.89 -1.15
CA TYR A 15 -10.17 20.95 -0.23
C TYR A 15 -10.43 22.35 -0.75
N GLN A 16 -10.32 22.53 -2.07
CA GLN A 16 -10.57 23.82 -2.70
C GLN A 16 -12.04 24.25 -2.51
N MET A 17 -12.92 23.34 -2.09
CA MET A 17 -14.35 23.55 -1.90
C MET A 17 -14.82 23.54 -0.42
N SER A 18 -13.91 23.48 0.56
CA SER A 18 -14.10 23.59 2.03
C SER A 18 -13.71 22.35 2.88
N ILE A 19 -13.39 22.63 4.17
CA ILE A 19 -13.01 21.78 5.32
C ILE A 19 -11.50 21.76 5.67
N ASN A 20 -11.17 22.51 6.72
CA ASN A 20 -9.83 22.71 7.28
C ASN A 20 -9.22 21.49 8.02
N LYS A 21 -9.98 20.43 8.32
CA LYS A 21 -9.48 19.25 9.08
C LYS A 21 -8.99 18.08 8.23
N ILE A 22 -9.27 18.08 6.93
CA ILE A 22 -8.80 17.00 6.04
C ILE A 22 -7.43 17.41 5.41
N LEU A 23 -7.03 18.69 5.48
CA LEU A 23 -5.83 19.27 4.85
C LEU A 23 -4.51 18.57 5.23
N PHE A 24 -4.32 18.21 6.50
CA PHE A 24 -3.12 17.51 6.97
C PHE A 24 -3.18 15.99 6.74
N LEU A 25 -4.39 15.40 6.76
CA LEU A 25 -4.54 13.95 6.69
C LEU A 25 -4.13 13.39 5.34
N ASN A 26 -4.44 14.07 4.23
CA ASN A 26 -4.10 13.56 2.89
C ASN A 26 -2.60 13.54 2.59
N PRO A 27 -1.80 14.62 2.80
CA PRO A 27 -0.36 14.53 2.61
C PRO A 27 0.28 13.52 3.57
N LEU A 28 -0.17 13.44 4.83
CA LEU A 28 0.29 12.42 5.77
C LEU A 28 0.00 11.01 5.24
N THR A 29 -1.23 10.76 4.80
CA THR A 29 -1.65 9.45 4.28
C THR A 29 -0.85 9.08 3.04
N PHE A 30 -0.61 10.03 2.13
CA PHE A 30 0.22 9.79 0.96
C PHE A 30 1.67 9.45 1.34
N PHE A 31 2.26 10.17 2.30
CA PHE A 31 3.59 9.88 2.82
C PHE A 31 3.69 8.47 3.44
N ILE A 32 2.72 8.08 4.28
CA ILE A 32 2.63 6.72 4.82
C ILE A 32 2.54 5.68 3.68
N GLY A 33 1.78 5.98 2.62
CA GLY A 33 1.71 5.14 1.43
C GLY A 33 3.04 4.98 0.70
N ILE A 34 3.86 6.04 0.63
CA ILE A 34 5.23 5.98 0.08
C ILE A 34 6.10 5.03 0.91
N LEU A 35 6.05 5.12 2.24
CA LEU A 35 6.80 4.21 3.11
C LEU A 35 6.40 2.75 2.90
N SER A 36 5.10 2.48 2.74
CA SER A 36 4.60 1.13 2.40
C SER A 36 5.11 0.64 1.04
N VAL A 37 5.07 1.49 0.00
CA VAL A 37 5.61 1.14 -1.33
C VAL A 37 7.12 0.92 -1.29
N PHE A 38 7.86 1.71 -0.50
CA PHE A 38 9.29 1.48 -0.30
C PHE A 38 9.55 0.12 0.36
N GLY A 39 8.74 -0.27 1.34
CA GLY A 39 8.78 -1.64 1.89
C GLY A 39 8.56 -2.72 0.83
N LEU A 40 7.61 -2.50 -0.08
CA LEU A 40 7.36 -3.43 -1.20
C LEU A 40 8.57 -3.55 -2.13
N LEU A 41 9.27 -2.44 -2.39
CA LEU A 41 10.51 -2.46 -3.17
C LEU A 41 11.61 -3.25 -2.45
N LEU A 42 11.75 -3.12 -1.13
CA LEU A 42 12.72 -3.90 -0.36
C LEU A 42 12.42 -5.39 -0.43
N VAL A 43 11.17 -5.81 -0.20
CA VAL A 43 10.73 -7.22 -0.31
C VAL A 43 11.01 -7.79 -1.71
N GLY A 44 10.76 -7.00 -2.75
CA GLY A 44 11.00 -7.42 -4.14
C GLY A 44 12.48 -7.43 -4.54
N ALA A 45 13.31 -6.58 -3.94
CA ALA A 45 14.73 -6.47 -4.25
C ALA A 45 15.61 -7.41 -3.41
N PHE A 46 15.19 -7.72 -2.19
CA PHE A 46 15.90 -8.59 -1.26
C PHE A 46 15.01 -9.78 -0.91
N GLN A 47 15.23 -10.89 -1.60
CA GLN A 47 14.51 -12.13 -1.33
C GLN A 47 14.90 -12.69 0.04
N ASP A 48 13.98 -13.41 0.68
CA ASP A 48 14.19 -13.94 2.04
C ASP A 48 15.38 -14.90 2.10
N ASP A 49 15.59 -15.68 1.03
CA ASP A 49 16.70 -16.64 0.90
C ASP A 49 18.10 -15.98 0.79
N GLU A 50 18.18 -14.70 0.43
CA GLU A 50 19.46 -13.99 0.27
C GLU A 50 19.78 -13.13 1.50
N ILE A 51 18.88 -12.20 1.85
CA ILE A 51 19.08 -11.25 2.96
C ILE A 51 17.77 -11.10 3.75
N SER A 52 17.41 -12.16 4.49
CA SER A 52 16.17 -12.24 5.29
C SER A 52 15.93 -11.02 6.19
N ILE A 53 16.96 -10.44 6.81
CA ILE A 53 16.75 -9.27 7.67
C ILE A 53 16.20 -8.04 6.93
N VAL A 54 16.67 -7.79 5.69
CA VAL A 54 16.18 -6.68 4.88
C VAL A 54 14.79 -7.01 4.33
N HIS A 55 14.56 -8.27 3.96
CA HIS A 55 13.25 -8.77 3.57
C HIS A 55 12.21 -8.53 4.66
N MET A 56 12.51 -8.91 5.90
CA MET A 56 11.61 -8.77 7.05
C MET A 56 11.36 -7.30 7.41
N ILE A 57 12.36 -6.43 7.30
CA ILE A 57 12.17 -4.97 7.42
C ILE A 57 11.21 -4.49 6.32
N GLY A 58 11.42 -4.90 5.07
CA GLY A 58 10.55 -4.60 3.95
C GLY A 58 9.10 -5.05 4.19
N ALA A 59 8.91 -6.29 4.67
CA ALA A 59 7.62 -6.90 4.96
C ALA A 59 6.88 -6.13 6.07
N ALA A 60 7.58 -5.78 7.15
CA ALA A 60 7.03 -4.96 8.22
C ALA A 60 6.63 -3.55 7.72
N MET A 61 7.42 -2.96 6.83
CA MET A 61 7.11 -1.66 6.23
C MET A 61 5.91 -1.70 5.29
N VAL A 62 5.88 -2.65 4.34
CA VAL A 62 4.78 -2.73 3.35
C VAL A 62 3.45 -2.98 4.02
N PHE A 63 3.39 -3.94 4.96
CA PHE A 63 2.15 -4.29 5.64
C PHE A 63 1.81 -3.31 6.77
N GLY A 64 2.77 -2.96 7.62
CA GLY A 64 2.55 -2.05 8.74
C GLY A 64 2.09 -0.66 8.28
N PHE A 65 2.88 0.01 7.43
CA PHE A 65 2.46 1.32 6.89
C PHE A 65 1.27 1.18 5.93
N GLY A 66 1.13 0.07 5.23
CA GLY A 66 -0.02 -0.19 4.37
C GLY A 66 -1.35 -0.27 5.13
N ILE A 67 -1.36 -0.93 6.29
CA ILE A 67 -2.54 -0.99 7.17
C ILE A 67 -2.88 0.40 7.70
N VAL A 68 -1.88 1.17 8.14
CA VAL A 68 -2.09 2.56 8.56
C VAL A 68 -2.66 3.40 7.41
N TYR A 69 -2.15 3.24 6.19
CA TYR A 69 -2.70 3.88 4.99
C TYR A 69 -4.17 3.51 4.77
N MET A 70 -4.53 2.22 4.87
CA MET A 70 -5.91 1.76 4.71
C MET A 70 -6.84 2.41 5.73
N TRP A 71 -6.46 2.42 7.01
CA TRP A 71 -7.24 3.07 8.07
C TRP A 71 -7.44 4.57 7.82
N LEU A 72 -6.36 5.28 7.47
CA LEU A 72 -6.44 6.71 7.17
C LEU A 72 -7.32 6.99 5.94
N GLN A 73 -7.23 6.18 4.89
CA GLN A 73 -8.11 6.30 3.72
C GLN A 73 -9.58 6.01 4.05
N THR A 74 -9.86 5.05 4.93
CA THR A 74 -11.21 4.79 5.45
C THR A 74 -11.75 6.03 6.18
N VAL A 75 -10.96 6.64 7.07
CA VAL A 75 -11.33 7.86 7.80
C VAL A 75 -11.55 9.04 6.84
N ILE A 76 -10.66 9.23 5.86
CA ILE A 76 -10.81 10.30 4.86
C ILE A 76 -12.11 10.10 4.06
N SER A 77 -12.40 8.87 3.64
CA SER A 77 -13.62 8.54 2.89
C SER A 77 -14.88 8.81 3.70
N TYR A 78 -14.87 8.44 4.98
CA TYR A 78 -15.95 8.75 5.92
C TYR A 78 -16.17 10.27 6.06
N LYS A 79 -15.09 11.05 6.22
CA LYS A 79 -15.18 12.51 6.32
C LYS A 79 -15.73 13.15 5.05
N ILE A 80 -15.29 12.69 3.88
CA ILE A 80 -15.79 13.15 2.57
C ILE A 80 -17.29 12.88 2.44
N TYR A 81 -17.73 11.67 2.81
CA TYR A 81 -19.14 11.29 2.78
C TYR A 81 -20.01 12.12 3.72
N HIS A 82 -19.63 12.25 5.00
CA HIS A 82 -20.42 12.99 5.99
C HIS A 82 -20.47 14.49 5.73
N ALA A 83 -19.39 15.06 5.19
CA ALA A 83 -19.36 16.45 4.78
C ALA A 83 -20.16 16.72 3.50
N SER A 84 -20.75 15.69 2.87
CA SER A 84 -21.48 15.79 1.61
C SER A 84 -20.68 16.47 0.49
N LEU A 85 -19.33 16.36 0.53
CA LEU A 85 -18.43 16.96 -0.46
C LEU A 85 -18.58 16.28 -1.83
N THR A 86 -19.12 15.07 -1.86
CA THR A 86 -19.46 14.35 -3.08
C THR A 86 -20.54 13.31 -2.83
N ARG A 87 -21.35 13.02 -3.85
CA ARG A 87 -22.28 11.87 -3.87
C ARG A 87 -21.61 10.58 -4.35
N HIS A 88 -20.32 10.61 -4.70
CA HIS A 88 -19.63 9.48 -5.32
C HIS A 88 -19.08 8.46 -4.32
N VAL A 89 -18.75 8.90 -3.11
CA VAL A 89 -18.40 7.98 -2.04
C VAL A 89 -19.70 7.45 -1.46
N SER A 90 -19.93 6.13 -1.52
CA SER A 90 -21.09 5.50 -0.90
C SER A 90 -20.75 4.95 0.49
N SER A 91 -21.75 4.86 1.36
CA SER A 91 -21.61 4.21 2.68
C SER A 91 -21.14 2.75 2.55
N VAL A 92 -21.56 2.04 1.51
CA VAL A 92 -21.14 0.66 1.20
C VAL A 92 -19.63 0.57 1.01
N VAL A 93 -19.03 1.49 0.22
CA VAL A 93 -17.57 1.50 0.01
C VAL A 93 -16.82 1.77 1.31
N ILE A 94 -17.34 2.65 2.17
CA ILE A 94 -16.72 2.94 3.47
C ILE A 94 -16.76 1.71 4.39
N ILE A 95 -17.90 1.02 4.46
CA ILE A 95 -18.06 -0.21 5.25
C ILE A 95 -17.11 -1.29 4.74
N LEU A 96 -17.01 -1.47 3.42
CA LEU A 96 -16.08 -2.41 2.81
C LEU A 96 -14.62 -2.07 3.14
N ARG A 97 -14.22 -0.79 3.03
CA ARG A 97 -12.88 -0.34 3.40
C ARG A 97 -12.58 -0.60 4.88
N LEU A 98 -13.53 -0.31 5.77
CA LEU A 98 -13.41 -0.60 7.20
C LEU A 98 -13.22 -2.10 7.46
N PHE A 99 -14.05 -2.94 6.86
CA PHE A 99 -13.95 -4.40 6.97
C PHE A 99 -12.58 -4.92 6.51
N LEU A 100 -12.11 -4.44 5.34
CA LEU A 100 -10.80 -4.82 4.81
C LEU A 100 -9.65 -4.31 5.68
N SER A 101 -9.73 -3.10 6.24
CA SER A 101 -8.73 -2.59 7.20
C SER A 101 -8.66 -3.43 8.48
N LEU A 102 -9.81 -3.83 9.02
CA LEU A 102 -9.88 -4.72 10.18
C LEU A 102 -9.29 -6.09 9.87
N MET A 103 -9.70 -6.70 8.76
CA MET A 103 -9.24 -8.00 8.34
C MET A 103 -7.73 -8.01 8.07
N ALA A 104 -7.19 -6.99 7.41
CA ALA A 104 -5.75 -6.81 7.23
C ALA A 104 -5.01 -6.67 8.57
N THR A 105 -5.57 -5.93 9.54
CA THR A 105 -4.98 -5.81 10.88
C THR A 105 -4.91 -7.16 11.58
N ILE A 106 -6.00 -7.95 11.53
CA ILE A 106 -6.07 -9.28 12.13
C ILE A 106 -5.06 -10.22 11.48
N PHE A 107 -5.04 -10.30 10.14
CA PHE A 107 -4.12 -11.18 9.45
C PHE A 107 -2.66 -10.79 9.67
N PHE A 108 -2.34 -9.50 9.74
CA PHE A 108 -0.98 -9.05 10.06
C PHE A 108 -0.55 -9.49 11.46
N ILE A 109 -1.42 -9.33 12.48
CA ILE A 109 -1.13 -9.84 13.83
C ILE A 109 -0.96 -11.36 13.81
N MET A 110 -1.82 -12.09 13.09
CA MET A 110 -1.72 -13.54 12.94
C MET A 110 -0.38 -13.95 12.33
N VAL A 111 0.03 -13.32 11.21
CA VAL A 111 1.35 -13.56 10.58
C VAL A 111 2.48 -13.36 11.59
N MET A 112 2.52 -12.20 12.26
CA MET A 112 3.60 -11.87 13.19
C MET A 112 3.68 -12.85 14.36
N VAL A 113 2.55 -13.18 14.98
CA VAL A 113 2.51 -14.07 16.15
C VAL A 113 2.82 -15.51 15.74
N THR A 114 2.14 -16.04 14.72
CA THR A 114 2.30 -17.44 14.33
C THR A 114 3.67 -17.72 13.72
N MET A 115 4.23 -16.80 12.95
CA MET A 115 5.60 -16.92 12.43
C MET A 115 6.64 -16.89 13.56
N TYR A 116 6.50 -15.95 14.51
CA TYR A 116 7.41 -15.87 15.67
C TYR A 116 7.38 -17.15 16.50
N VAL A 117 6.18 -17.65 16.84
CA VAL A 117 6.04 -18.86 17.65
C VAL A 117 6.52 -20.10 16.89
N ALA A 118 6.24 -20.21 15.58
CA ALA A 118 6.74 -21.29 14.75
C ALA A 118 8.27 -21.33 14.73
N GLY A 119 8.92 -20.17 14.49
CA GLY A 119 10.38 -20.05 14.50
C GLY A 119 10.98 -20.34 15.87
N HIS A 120 10.34 -19.88 16.96
CA HIS A 120 10.80 -20.16 18.31
C HIS A 120 10.78 -21.67 18.64
N ILE A 121 9.69 -22.36 18.29
CA ILE A 121 9.57 -23.81 18.49
C ILE A 121 10.62 -24.56 17.66
N ARG A 122 10.81 -24.16 16.39
CA ARG A 122 11.80 -24.77 15.49
C ARG A 122 13.25 -24.55 15.95
N ASN A 123 13.54 -23.39 16.53
CA ASN A 123 14.89 -23.10 17.05
C ASN A 123 15.21 -23.82 18.36
N GLN A 124 14.20 -24.29 19.10
CA GLN A 124 14.38 -25.05 20.34
C GLN A 124 14.60 -26.55 20.11
N SER A 125 14.25 -27.07 18.93
CA SER A 125 14.50 -28.47 18.62
C SER A 125 15.95 -28.71 18.24
N SER A 126 16.48 -29.87 18.63
CA SER A 126 17.87 -30.27 18.38
C SER A 126 18.07 -30.95 17.01
N LEU A 127 17.09 -30.84 16.10
CA LEU A 127 17.18 -31.48 14.79
C LEU A 127 17.82 -30.50 13.80
N ASP A 128 18.54 -31.05 12.83
CA ASP A 128 19.07 -30.29 11.69
C ASP A 128 17.97 -30.15 10.64
N TYR A 129 17.63 -28.91 10.27
CA TYR A 129 16.56 -28.62 9.31
C TYR A 129 17.08 -27.75 8.18
N ASP A 130 16.48 -27.91 7.00
CA ASP A 130 16.62 -26.95 5.92
C ASP A 130 15.89 -25.64 6.28
N PRO A 131 16.59 -24.50 6.44
CA PRO A 131 15.96 -23.23 6.78
C PRO A 131 14.88 -22.80 5.77
N ALA A 132 15.08 -23.12 4.48
CA ALA A 132 14.21 -22.69 3.39
C ALA A 132 13.00 -23.61 3.19
N HIS A 133 13.05 -24.85 3.67
CA HIS A 133 12.01 -25.85 3.43
C HIS A 133 11.32 -26.31 4.72
N TRP A 134 10.02 -25.99 4.83
CA TRP A 134 9.16 -26.44 5.93
C TRP A 134 8.35 -27.67 5.51
N THR A 135 8.41 -28.73 6.32
CA THR A 135 7.66 -29.97 6.11
C THR A 135 6.68 -30.23 7.25
N SER A 136 5.64 -31.04 7.00
CA SER A 136 4.65 -31.42 8.02
C SER A 136 5.22 -32.15 9.24
N LYS A 137 6.49 -32.58 9.18
CA LYS A 137 7.21 -33.22 10.28
C LYS A 137 7.97 -32.22 11.15
N ASP A 138 8.14 -30.97 10.68
CA ASP A 138 8.92 -29.98 11.39
C ASP A 138 8.13 -29.42 12.58
N PRO A 139 8.78 -29.23 13.74
CA PRO A 139 8.18 -28.53 14.87
C PRO A 139 7.72 -27.13 14.48
N GLY A 140 6.50 -26.76 14.88
CA GLY A 140 5.92 -25.47 14.54
C GLY A 140 5.33 -25.39 13.12
N TYR A 141 5.42 -26.43 12.30
CA TYR A 141 4.86 -26.42 10.93
C TYR A 141 3.39 -25.97 10.85
N PRO A 142 2.45 -26.42 11.70
CA PRO A 142 1.07 -25.94 11.63
C PRO A 142 0.93 -24.42 11.83
N LEU A 143 1.80 -23.83 12.66
CA LEU A 143 1.83 -22.39 12.89
C LEU A 143 2.46 -21.65 11.71
N HIS A 144 3.51 -22.19 11.10
CA HIS A 144 4.08 -21.65 9.86
C HIS A 144 3.09 -21.73 8.69
N LEU A 145 2.32 -22.82 8.57
CA LEU A 145 1.26 -22.93 7.57
C LEU A 145 0.16 -21.88 7.83
N THR A 146 -0.19 -21.66 9.10
CA THR A 146 -1.17 -20.62 9.48
C THR A 146 -0.66 -19.22 9.17
N SER A 147 0.64 -18.93 9.40
CA SER A 147 1.24 -17.64 9.03
C SER A 147 1.19 -17.43 7.51
N THR A 148 1.58 -18.46 6.74
CA THR A 148 1.55 -18.42 5.27
C THR A 148 0.15 -18.13 4.75
N ILE A 149 -0.87 -18.88 5.20
CA ILE A 149 -2.27 -18.64 4.79
C ILE A 149 -2.72 -17.23 5.16
N SER A 150 -2.37 -16.77 6.37
CA SER A 150 -2.72 -15.42 6.84
C SER A 150 -2.06 -14.33 5.99
N GLU A 151 -0.82 -14.54 5.55
CA GLU A 151 -0.10 -13.62 4.67
C GLU A 151 -0.75 -13.48 3.30
N TRP A 152 -1.14 -14.59 2.66
CA TRP A 152 -1.88 -14.55 1.39
C TRP A 152 -3.22 -13.83 1.53
N CYS A 153 -3.94 -14.09 2.62
CA CYS A 153 -5.19 -13.40 2.93
C CYS A 153 -4.97 -11.90 3.19
N LEU A 154 -3.88 -11.52 3.85
CA LEU A 154 -3.47 -10.13 4.05
C LEU A 154 -3.20 -9.42 2.71
N GLY A 155 -2.42 -10.06 1.84
CA GLY A 155 -2.13 -9.55 0.48
C GLY A 155 -3.41 -9.38 -0.34
N LEU A 156 -4.32 -10.35 -0.29
CA LEU A 156 -5.61 -10.26 -0.97
C LEU A 156 -6.47 -9.10 -0.41
N ALA A 157 -6.53 -8.93 0.92
CA ALA A 157 -7.25 -7.82 1.53
C ALA A 157 -6.73 -6.46 1.05
N PHE A 158 -5.41 -6.31 0.89
CA PHE A 158 -4.80 -5.12 0.31
C PHE A 158 -5.24 -4.90 -1.14
N LEU A 159 -5.13 -5.92 -1.99
CA LEU A 159 -5.54 -5.84 -3.40
C LEU A 159 -7.01 -5.41 -3.53
N VAL A 160 -7.90 -6.06 -2.80
CA VAL A 160 -9.33 -5.73 -2.79
C VAL A 160 -9.56 -4.31 -2.27
N PHE A 161 -8.81 -3.87 -1.25
CA PHE A 161 -8.92 -2.50 -0.76
C PHE A 161 -8.54 -1.48 -1.83
N PHE A 162 -7.46 -1.70 -2.58
CA PHE A 162 -7.09 -0.80 -3.68
C PHE A 162 -8.12 -0.82 -4.83
N LEU A 163 -8.76 -1.97 -5.10
CA LEU A 163 -9.85 -2.05 -6.07
C LEU A 163 -11.05 -1.17 -5.67
N THR A 164 -11.28 -0.94 -4.38
CA THR A 164 -12.33 0.01 -3.95
C THR A 164 -12.08 1.44 -4.44
N PHE A 165 -10.86 1.81 -4.87
CA PHE A 165 -10.64 3.14 -5.45
C PHE A 165 -11.18 3.27 -6.87
N HIS A 166 -11.47 2.16 -7.57
CA HIS A 166 -12.07 2.20 -8.89
C HIS A 166 -13.39 2.98 -8.88
N THR A 167 -14.25 2.77 -7.87
CA THR A 167 -15.51 3.52 -7.74
C THR A 167 -15.27 5.02 -7.62
N ASP A 168 -14.22 5.41 -6.91
CA ASP A 168 -13.88 6.80 -6.66
C ASP A 168 -13.28 7.48 -7.90
N PHE A 169 -12.59 6.72 -8.76
CA PHE A 169 -11.93 7.25 -9.96
C PHE A 169 -12.78 7.18 -11.22
N SER A 170 -13.83 6.35 -11.23
CA SER A 170 -14.70 6.12 -12.40
C SER A 170 -15.33 7.38 -13.02
N ARG A 171 -15.27 8.53 -12.34
CA ARG A 171 -15.80 9.82 -12.80
C ARG A 171 -14.80 10.97 -12.74
N VAL A 172 -13.50 10.67 -12.57
CA VAL A 172 -12.41 11.64 -12.58
C VAL A 172 -11.74 11.61 -13.95
N SER A 173 -11.63 12.76 -14.61
CA SER A 173 -10.80 12.90 -15.81
C SER A 173 -9.39 13.35 -15.42
N LEU A 174 -8.38 12.63 -15.89
CA LEU A 174 -6.98 12.96 -15.68
C LEU A 174 -6.37 13.36 -17.03
N ILE A 175 -6.03 14.65 -17.17
CA ILE A 175 -5.38 15.19 -18.37
C ILE A 175 -3.91 15.41 -18.05
N VAL A 176 -3.02 14.63 -18.69
CA VAL A 176 -1.57 14.82 -18.59
C VAL A 176 -1.12 15.54 -19.85
N SER A 177 -0.59 16.76 -19.69
CA SER A 177 0.06 17.49 -20.78
C SER A 177 1.57 17.41 -20.62
N VAL A 178 2.26 17.03 -21.70
CA VAL A 178 3.72 17.05 -21.80
C VAL A 178 4.05 18.04 -22.90
N SER A 179 4.69 19.16 -22.55
CA SER A 179 5.15 20.16 -23.50
C SER A 179 6.68 20.21 -23.51
N LEU A 180 7.26 20.36 -24.70
CA LEU A 180 8.68 20.63 -24.85
C LEU A 180 8.96 22.05 -24.34
N ARG A 181 10.02 22.20 -23.55
CA ARG A 181 10.53 23.50 -23.15
C ARG A 181 10.99 24.24 -24.41
N GLN A 182 10.38 25.39 -24.70
CA GLN A 182 10.58 26.19 -25.91
C GLN A 182 12.02 26.71 -26.13
N GLU A 183 12.95 26.49 -25.20
CA GLU A 183 14.36 26.91 -25.30
C GLU A 183 15.13 26.30 -26.49
N TYR A 184 14.62 25.24 -27.12
CA TYR A 184 15.29 24.61 -28.28
C TYR A 184 14.70 24.97 -29.64
N MET A 185 13.55 25.67 -29.72
CA MET A 185 12.94 26.04 -31.01
C MET A 185 13.41 27.40 -31.52
N THR A 186 13.93 28.28 -30.66
CA THR A 186 14.42 29.62 -31.05
C THR A 186 15.85 29.62 -31.60
N LEU A 187 16.58 28.50 -31.49
CA LEU A 187 17.95 28.38 -32.00
C LEU A 187 18.03 27.96 -33.48
N ASN A 188 16.92 27.52 -34.09
CA ASN A 188 16.94 27.01 -35.46
C ASN A 188 16.35 27.97 -36.51
N GLU A 189 15.64 29.03 -36.10
CA GLU A 189 15.07 30.04 -37.03
C GLU A 189 16.03 31.20 -37.34
N ASN A 190 17.14 31.35 -36.60
CA ASN A 190 18.06 32.49 -36.73
C ASN A 190 19.40 32.16 -37.40
N THR A 191 19.54 30.98 -38.03
CA THR A 191 20.77 30.65 -38.78
C THR A 191 20.59 31.01 -40.26
N PRO A 192 21.14 32.14 -40.76
CA PRO A 192 21.11 32.41 -42.19
C PRO A 192 21.91 31.32 -42.93
N LEU A 193 21.29 30.69 -43.92
CA LEU A 193 21.97 29.83 -44.89
C LEU A 193 23.05 30.68 -45.59
N ARG A 194 24.31 30.47 -45.21
CA ARG A 194 25.46 30.99 -45.95
C ARG A 194 25.62 30.13 -47.21
N LEU A 195 25.21 30.68 -48.35
CA LEU A 195 25.70 30.30 -49.69
C LEU A 195 27.14 30.79 -49.86
#